data_AF-A0A935TKA5-F1
#
_entry.id   AF-A0A935TKA5-F1
#
_cell.length_a   1.000
_cell.length_b   1.000
_cell.length_c   1.000
_cell.angle_alpha   90.00
_cell.angle_beta   90.00
_cell.angle_gamma   90.00
#
_symmetry.space_group_name_H-M   'P 1'
#
loop_
_entity.id
_entity.type
_entity.pdbx_description
1 polymer ?
#
loop_
_entity_poly.entity_id
_entity_poly.type
_entity_poly.pdbx_seq_one_letter_code
_entity_poly.pdbx_strand_id
1 'polypeptide(L)'
;MYLASQSPRRSQLLEQIGVAHQILVADATEAEAAEALEIALKNEAPLAYVKRVTALKLDAAVARMQQRGLPHAPVLCADTTVAMGRIIYGKPETEKDAVRMLTELSGQTHRVLTSVAVAYGAKGKKRLQLVSESKVTFANISKSQIAEYVASGEPMGKAGSYAVQGRAAMFIRHISGSYSGIMGLPLYETAQLLKRL
;
A
#
# COMPACT_ATOMS: atom_id res chain seq x y z
N MET A 1 -18.81 1.61 4.79
CA MET A 1 -18.19 1.89 3.47
C MET A 1 -17.57 0.63 2.90
N TYR A 2 -17.12 0.60 1.64
CA TYR A 2 -16.33 -0.52 1.11
C TYR A 2 -14.83 -0.24 1.19
N LEU A 3 -14.05 -1.20 1.69
CA LEU A 3 -12.59 -1.20 1.63
C LEU A 3 -12.15 -2.13 0.49
N ALA A 4 -11.62 -1.55 -0.57
CA ALA A 4 -11.09 -2.27 -1.72
C ALA A 4 -9.63 -2.69 -1.50
N SER A 5 -9.39 -3.54 -0.49
CA SER A 5 -8.06 -4.06 -0.20
C SER A 5 -8.10 -5.41 0.50
N GLN A 6 -7.17 -6.30 0.13
CA GLN A 6 -6.92 -7.57 0.83
C GLN A 6 -5.97 -7.41 2.03
N SER A 7 -5.39 -6.24 2.27
CA SER A 7 -4.42 -6.04 3.35
C SER A 7 -5.11 -5.98 4.71
N PRO A 8 -4.87 -6.95 5.62
CA PRO A 8 -5.47 -6.93 6.96
C PRO A 8 -5.09 -5.67 7.74
N ARG A 9 -3.92 -5.10 7.46
CA ARG A 9 -3.40 -3.88 8.10
C ARG A 9 -4.28 -2.66 7.81
N ARG A 10 -4.84 -2.57 6.60
CA ARG A 10 -5.70 -1.45 6.23
C ARG A 10 -7.06 -1.54 6.93
N SER A 11 -7.58 -2.75 7.13
CA SER A 11 -8.76 -3.01 7.96
C SER A 11 -8.53 -2.53 9.40
N GLN A 12 -7.43 -3.01 10.02
CA GLN A 12 -7.03 -2.63 11.38
C GLN A 12 -6.89 -1.11 11.54
N LEU A 13 -6.29 -0.42 10.57
CA LEU A 13 -6.13 1.03 10.60
C LEU A 13 -7.49 1.76 10.51
N LEU A 14 -8.44 1.29 9.70
CA LEU A 14 -9.80 1.85 9.67
C LEU A 14 -10.55 1.60 10.98
N GLU A 15 -10.41 0.41 11.57
CA GLU A 15 -10.98 0.07 12.88
C GLU A 15 -10.43 0.98 13.98
N GLN A 16 -9.12 1.28 13.95
CA GLN A 16 -8.46 2.18 14.91
C GLN A 16 -9.11 3.58 14.95
N ILE A 17 -9.65 4.07 13.83
CA ILE A 17 -10.35 5.36 13.76
C ILE A 17 -11.87 5.23 13.75
N GLY A 18 -12.41 4.06 14.11
CA GLY A 18 -13.85 3.82 14.26
C GLY A 18 -14.63 3.76 12.95
N VAL A 19 -13.98 3.45 11.81
CA VAL A 19 -14.64 3.44 10.50
C VAL A 19 -15.15 2.05 10.14
N ALA A 20 -16.47 1.88 10.22
CA ALA A 20 -17.15 0.66 9.79
C ALA A 20 -17.02 0.43 8.27
N HIS A 21 -16.54 -0.75 7.90
CA HIS A 21 -16.29 -1.09 6.50
C HIS A 21 -16.57 -2.55 6.19
N GLN A 22 -16.78 -2.83 4.89
CA GLN A 22 -16.91 -4.17 4.33
C GLN A 22 -15.84 -4.35 3.26
N ILE A 23 -15.25 -5.54 3.20
CA ILE A 23 -14.20 -5.85 2.23
C ILE A 23 -14.80 -6.00 0.83
N LEU A 24 -14.19 -5.35 -0.16
CA LEU A 24 -14.57 -5.41 -1.57
C LEU A 24 -13.36 -5.75 -2.44
N VAL A 25 -13.02 -7.03 -2.51
CA VAL A 25 -11.82 -7.53 -3.22
C VAL A 25 -12.18 -8.27 -4.50
N ALA A 26 -11.22 -8.27 -5.42
CA ALA A 26 -11.24 -9.11 -6.62
C ALA A 26 -11.41 -10.58 -6.20
N ASP A 27 -12.27 -11.31 -6.90
CA ASP A 27 -12.30 -12.77 -6.81
C ASP A 27 -11.22 -13.40 -7.72
N ALA A 28 -11.17 -14.74 -7.75
CA ALA A 28 -10.17 -15.48 -8.51
C ALA A 28 -10.20 -15.19 -10.02
N THR A 29 -11.35 -14.81 -10.58
CA THR A 29 -11.48 -14.53 -12.02
C THR A 29 -10.97 -13.12 -12.36
N GLU A 30 -10.93 -12.22 -11.38
CA GLU A 30 -10.46 -10.84 -11.53
C GLU A 30 -8.99 -10.64 -11.09
N ALA A 31 -8.37 -11.67 -10.49
CA ALA A 31 -7.07 -11.54 -9.80
C ALA A 31 -5.94 -11.05 -10.73
N GLU A 32 -5.77 -11.69 -11.89
CA GLU A 32 -4.73 -11.33 -12.86
C GLU A 32 -4.89 -9.89 -13.35
N ALA A 33 -6.12 -9.49 -13.67
CA ALA A 33 -6.42 -8.13 -14.12
C ALA A 33 -6.13 -7.09 -13.02
N ALA A 34 -6.38 -7.44 -11.75
CA ALA A 34 -6.09 -6.57 -10.62
C ALA A 34 -4.58 -6.41 -10.38
N GLU A 35 -3.80 -7.48 -10.56
CA GLU A 35 -2.33 -7.45 -10.44
C GLU A 35 -1.69 -6.66 -11.58
N ALA A 36 -2.20 -6.77 -12.80
CA ALA A 36 -1.70 -6.02 -13.96
C ALA A 36 -1.74 -4.49 -13.76
N LEU A 37 -2.63 -3.98 -12.90
CA LEU A 37 -2.69 -2.55 -12.56
C LEU A 37 -1.42 -2.06 -11.84
N GLU A 38 -0.73 -2.94 -11.12
CA GLU A 38 0.49 -2.64 -10.35
C GLU A 38 1.76 -2.64 -11.21
N ILE A 39 1.69 -2.97 -12.51
CA ILE A 39 2.84 -2.93 -13.41
C ILE A 39 3.31 -1.47 -13.58
N ALA A 40 4.59 -1.22 -13.30
CA ALA A 40 5.20 0.09 -13.45
C ALA A 40 5.39 0.44 -14.94
N LEU A 41 5.06 1.68 -15.31
CA LEU A 41 5.32 2.15 -16.67
C LEU A 41 6.79 2.55 -16.83
N LYS A 42 7.28 2.53 -18.08
CA LYS A 42 8.65 2.94 -18.40
C LYS A 42 8.91 4.38 -17.91
N ASN A 43 9.97 4.56 -17.14
CA ASN A 43 10.39 5.84 -16.56
C ASN A 43 9.35 6.51 -15.64
N GLU A 44 8.40 5.76 -15.10
CA GLU A 44 7.38 6.30 -14.21
C GLU A 44 7.99 6.70 -12.86
N ALA A 45 7.74 7.95 -12.44
CA ALA A 45 8.18 8.41 -11.13
C ALA A 45 7.37 7.72 -10.01
N PRO A 46 7.97 7.38 -8.84
CA PRO A 46 7.27 6.68 -7.75
C PRO A 46 5.95 7.34 -7.30
N LEU A 47 5.92 8.68 -7.25
CA LEU A 47 4.71 9.44 -6.92
C LEU A 47 3.62 9.32 -7.99
N ALA A 48 4.00 9.33 -9.27
CA ALA A 48 3.06 9.15 -10.38
C ALA A 48 2.50 7.72 -10.38
N TYR A 49 3.39 6.73 -10.20
CA TYR A 49 3.05 5.32 -10.07
C TYR A 49 2.00 5.09 -8.99
N VAL A 50 2.27 5.44 -7.72
CA VAL A 50 1.36 5.11 -6.61
C VAL A 50 0.00 5.80 -6.77
N LYS A 51 -0.03 7.02 -7.32
CA LYS A 51 -1.27 7.73 -7.61
C LYS A 51 -2.08 7.03 -8.70
N ARG A 52 -1.43 6.68 -9.82
CA ARG A 52 -2.07 5.98 -10.94
C ARG A 52 -2.62 4.63 -10.50
N VAL A 53 -1.80 3.81 -9.86
CA VAL A 53 -2.20 2.47 -9.39
C VAL A 53 -3.39 2.57 -8.44
N THR A 54 -3.36 3.50 -7.48
CA THR A 54 -4.49 3.70 -6.54
C THR A 54 -5.78 4.11 -7.27
N ALA A 55 -5.68 5.00 -8.26
CA ALA A 55 -6.85 5.43 -9.04
C ALA A 55 -7.44 4.28 -9.87
N LEU A 56 -6.57 3.51 -10.55
CA LEU A 56 -7.00 2.35 -11.33
C LEU A 56 -7.67 1.28 -10.46
N LYS A 57 -7.11 0.99 -9.29
CA LYS A 57 -7.71 0.05 -8.33
C LYS A 57 -9.05 0.55 -7.81
N LEU A 58 -9.18 1.87 -7.57
CA LEU A 58 -10.43 2.47 -7.15
C LEU A 58 -11.50 2.32 -8.25
N ASP A 59 -11.17 2.58 -9.51
CA ASP A 59 -12.11 2.44 -10.61
C ASP A 59 -12.53 0.98 -10.83
N ALA A 60 -11.59 0.03 -10.76
CA ALA A 60 -11.90 -1.39 -10.78
C ALA A 60 -12.82 -1.81 -9.63
N ALA A 61 -12.60 -1.29 -8.43
CA ALA A 61 -13.45 -1.57 -7.28
C ALA A 61 -14.86 -0.98 -7.41
N VAL A 62 -15.00 0.23 -7.96
CA VAL A 62 -16.31 0.84 -8.25
C VAL A 62 -17.06 0.01 -9.30
N ALA A 63 -16.38 -0.42 -10.37
CA ALA A 63 -16.97 -1.30 -11.38
C ALA A 63 -17.45 -2.62 -10.76
N ARG A 64 -16.62 -3.25 -9.93
CA ARG A 64 -16.97 -4.47 -9.19
C ARG A 64 -18.20 -4.30 -8.30
N MET A 65 -18.27 -3.22 -7.52
CA MET A 65 -19.43 -2.93 -6.67
C MET A 65 -20.73 -2.88 -7.49
N GLN A 66 -20.67 -2.22 -8.66
CA GLN A 66 -21.82 -2.09 -9.57
C GLN A 66 -22.20 -3.41 -10.23
N GLN A 67 -21.22 -4.14 -10.76
CA GLN A 67 -21.43 -5.45 -11.41
C GLN A 67 -22.05 -6.47 -10.45
N ARG A 68 -21.62 -6.45 -9.18
CA ARG A 68 -22.17 -7.32 -8.13
C ARG A 68 -23.51 -6.84 -7.56
N GLY A 69 -24.07 -5.73 -8.05
CA GLY A 69 -25.35 -5.18 -7.57
C GLY A 69 -25.34 -4.78 -6.10
N LEU A 70 -24.18 -4.44 -5.54
CA LEU A 70 -24.05 -4.09 -4.12
C LEU A 70 -24.68 -2.72 -3.83
N PRO A 71 -25.21 -2.50 -2.60
CA PRO A 71 -25.72 -1.20 -2.19
C PRO A 71 -24.72 -0.06 -2.44
N HIS A 72 -25.19 1.09 -2.91
CA HIS A 72 -24.32 2.23 -3.12
C HIS A 72 -23.73 2.73 -1.79
N ALA A 73 -22.40 2.70 -1.69
CA ALA A 73 -21.64 3.26 -0.57
C ALA A 73 -20.29 3.80 -1.07
N PRO A 74 -19.61 4.67 -0.28
CA PRO A 74 -18.26 5.09 -0.61
C PRO A 74 -17.30 3.90 -0.71
N VAL A 75 -16.41 3.91 -1.70
CA VAL A 75 -15.36 2.90 -1.90
C VAL A 75 -14.01 3.55 -1.60
N LEU A 76 -13.25 2.96 -0.68
CA LEU A 76 -11.90 3.41 -0.33
C LEU A 76 -10.87 2.41 -0.88
N CYS A 77 -9.84 2.93 -1.53
CA CYS A 77 -8.69 2.16 -1.97
C CYS A 77 -7.39 2.86 -1.55
N ALA A 78 -6.34 2.08 -1.37
CA ALA A 78 -5.00 2.59 -1.14
C ALA A 78 -3.95 1.72 -1.82
N ASP A 79 -2.85 2.35 -2.20
CA ASP A 79 -1.64 1.68 -2.68
C ASP A 79 -0.40 2.25 -2.00
N THR A 80 0.59 1.39 -1.77
CA THR A 80 1.81 1.72 -1.02
C THR A 80 3.00 1.24 -1.79
N THR A 81 3.96 2.13 -2.02
CA THR A 81 5.21 1.81 -2.68
C THR A 81 6.40 2.28 -1.87
N VAL A 82 7.47 1.49 -1.88
CA VAL A 82 8.77 1.86 -1.32
C VAL A 82 9.65 2.34 -2.46
N ALA A 83 10.39 3.42 -2.26
CA ALA A 83 11.25 3.98 -3.31
C ALA A 83 12.57 4.54 -2.76
N MET A 84 13.64 4.33 -3.52
CA MET A 84 14.94 4.97 -3.29
C MET A 84 15.40 5.65 -4.58
N GLY A 85 15.49 6.99 -4.55
CA GLY A 85 15.63 7.78 -5.77
C GLY A 85 14.47 7.55 -6.75
N ARG A 86 14.76 7.02 -7.94
CA ARG A 86 13.77 6.62 -8.95
C ARG A 86 13.41 5.14 -8.94
N ILE A 87 14.08 4.33 -8.12
CA ILE A 87 13.84 2.89 -8.06
C ILE A 87 12.59 2.64 -7.23
N ILE A 88 11.64 1.90 -7.80
CA ILE A 88 10.43 1.42 -7.13
C ILE A 88 10.69 0.00 -6.63
N TYR A 89 10.45 -0.22 -5.35
CA TYR A 89 10.54 -1.51 -4.69
C TYR A 89 9.12 -2.04 -4.47
N GLY A 90 8.66 -2.85 -5.44
CA GLY A 90 7.39 -3.56 -5.35
C GLY A 90 7.41 -4.70 -4.33
N LYS A 91 6.46 -5.62 -4.45
CA LYS A 91 6.47 -6.88 -3.69
C LYS A 91 7.56 -7.80 -4.26
N PRO A 92 8.29 -8.56 -3.43
CA PRO A 92 9.23 -9.54 -3.96
C PRO A 92 8.48 -10.69 -4.66
N GLU A 93 8.97 -11.10 -5.84
CA GLU A 93 8.47 -12.31 -6.53
C GLU A 93 9.11 -13.57 -5.94
N THR A 94 10.36 -13.45 -5.47
CA THR A 94 11.13 -14.54 -4.88
C THR A 94 11.83 -14.11 -3.60
N GLU A 95 12.29 -15.08 -2.79
CA GLU A 95 13.19 -14.83 -1.67
C GLU A 95 14.48 -14.11 -2.09
N LYS A 96 15.00 -14.40 -3.29
CA LYS A 96 16.18 -13.71 -3.84
C LYS A 96 15.90 -12.23 -4.06
N ASP A 97 14.70 -11.89 -4.53
CA ASP A 97 14.28 -10.50 -4.65
C ASP A 97 14.21 -9.83 -3.30
N ALA A 98 13.63 -10.50 -2.30
CA ALA A 98 13.56 -9.98 -0.94
C ALA A 98 14.96 -9.69 -0.37
N VAL A 99 15.90 -10.62 -0.50
CA VAL A 99 17.30 -10.45 -0.09
C VAL A 99 17.92 -9.24 -0.81
N ARG A 100 17.75 -9.13 -2.13
CA ARG A 100 18.27 -8.02 -2.92
C ARG A 100 17.72 -6.67 -2.43
N MET A 101 16.40 -6.55 -2.31
CA MET A 101 15.74 -5.32 -1.85
C MET A 101 16.24 -4.92 -0.45
N LEU A 102 16.27 -5.85 0.50
CA LEU A 102 16.72 -5.59 1.87
C LEU A 102 18.21 -5.19 1.93
N THR A 103 19.04 -5.79 1.07
CA THR A 103 20.47 -5.45 0.96
C THR A 103 20.65 -4.03 0.44
N GLU A 104 19.88 -3.63 -0.58
CA GLU A 104 19.92 -2.27 -1.14
C GLU A 104 19.42 -1.21 -0.15
N LEU A 105 18.39 -1.54 0.65
CA LEU A 105 17.82 -0.62 1.64
C LEU A 105 18.61 -0.56 2.96
N SER A 106 19.45 -1.56 3.24
CA SER A 106 20.27 -1.62 4.46
C SER A 106 21.17 -0.38 4.61
N GLY A 107 21.13 0.25 5.78
CA GLY A 107 21.90 1.46 6.09
C GLY A 107 21.43 2.72 5.36
N GLN A 108 20.37 2.64 4.56
CA GLN A 108 19.86 3.75 3.76
C GLN A 108 18.63 4.40 4.38
N THR A 109 18.31 5.60 3.89
CA THR A 109 17.01 6.24 4.09
C THR A 109 16.23 6.20 2.79
N HIS A 110 15.08 5.52 2.79
CA HIS A 110 14.18 5.41 1.65
C HIS A 110 12.84 6.09 1.91
N ARG A 111 12.08 6.30 0.84
CA ARG A 111 10.75 6.88 0.87
C ARG A 111 9.71 5.77 0.87
N VAL A 112 8.64 5.97 1.61
CA VAL A 112 7.42 5.17 1.54
C VAL A 112 6.30 6.12 1.16
N LEU A 113 5.71 5.88 0.00
CA LEU A 113 4.59 6.68 -0.50
C LEU A 113 3.34 5.82 -0.43
N THR A 114 2.31 6.35 0.23
CA THR A 114 0.99 5.72 0.24
C THR A 114 -0.04 6.69 -0.29
N SER A 115 -0.70 6.32 -1.38
CA SER A 115 -1.86 7.04 -1.87
C SER A 115 -3.13 6.40 -1.36
N VAL A 116 -4.07 7.23 -0.91
CA VAL A 116 -5.42 6.83 -0.52
C VAL A 116 -6.41 7.59 -1.40
N ALA A 117 -7.41 6.88 -1.92
CA ALA A 117 -8.44 7.46 -2.75
C ALA A 117 -9.83 6.95 -2.34
N VAL A 118 -10.83 7.82 -2.50
CA VAL A 118 -12.23 7.51 -2.21
C VAL A 118 -13.11 7.88 -3.40
N ALA A 119 -13.99 6.95 -3.79
CA ALA A 119 -15.07 7.17 -4.73
C ALA A 119 -16.41 7.27 -3.98
N TYR A 120 -17.24 8.26 -4.31
CA TYR A 120 -18.53 8.50 -3.65
C TYR A 120 -19.54 9.22 -4.56
N GLY A 121 -20.75 9.44 -4.04
CA GLY A 121 -21.88 10.01 -4.79
C GLY A 121 -22.54 9.02 -5.75
N ALA A 122 -23.49 9.50 -6.56
CA ALA A 122 -24.26 8.66 -7.48
C ALA A 122 -23.34 7.83 -8.40
N LYS A 123 -23.50 6.50 -8.35
CA LYS A 123 -22.66 5.52 -9.06
C LYS A 123 -21.15 5.67 -8.81
N GLY A 124 -20.75 6.29 -7.69
CA GLY A 124 -19.36 6.61 -7.43
C GLY A 124 -18.78 7.46 -8.56
N LYS A 125 -19.31 8.67 -8.82
CA LYS A 125 -18.75 9.60 -9.82
C LYS A 125 -17.77 10.61 -9.23
N LYS A 126 -17.88 10.93 -7.94
CA LYS A 126 -16.95 11.85 -7.28
C LYS A 126 -15.71 11.07 -6.85
N ARG A 127 -14.52 11.66 -7.05
CA ARG A 127 -13.22 11.08 -6.69
C ARG A 127 -12.45 12.08 -5.83
N LEU A 128 -11.86 11.61 -4.75
CA LEU A 128 -10.85 12.34 -3.98
C LEU A 128 -9.64 11.44 -3.79
N GLN A 129 -8.45 12.03 -3.82
CA GLN A 129 -7.20 11.32 -3.64
C GLN A 129 -6.20 12.20 -2.90
N LEU A 130 -5.49 11.61 -1.95
CA LEU A 130 -4.37 12.21 -1.25
C LEU A 130 -3.18 11.24 -1.25
N VAL A 131 -1.99 11.77 -1.01
CA VAL A 131 -0.75 10.99 -0.90
C VAL A 131 -0.03 11.41 0.36
N SER A 132 0.38 10.42 1.14
CA SER A 132 1.30 10.59 2.26
C SER A 132 2.68 10.13 1.82
N GLU A 133 3.70 10.93 2.14
CA GLU A 133 5.10 10.56 1.95
C GLU A 133 5.78 10.50 3.31
N SER A 134 6.50 9.40 3.55
CA SER A 134 7.30 9.21 4.75
C SER A 134 8.69 8.76 4.38
N LYS A 135 9.65 8.96 5.28
CA LYS A 135 11.01 8.45 5.19
C LYS A 135 11.25 7.41 6.28
N VAL A 136 11.92 6.33 5.92
CA VAL A 136 12.31 5.25 6.83
C VAL A 136 13.81 5.05 6.70
N THR A 137 14.52 5.06 7.83
CA THR A 137 15.96 4.84 7.89
C THR A 137 16.24 3.48 8.52
N PHE A 138 16.89 2.59 7.77
CA PHE A 138 17.37 1.32 8.30
C PHE A 138 18.75 1.46 8.95
N ALA A 139 19.02 0.65 9.97
CA ALA A 139 20.38 0.35 10.40
C ALA A 139 21.13 -0.42 9.31
N ASN A 140 22.44 -0.57 9.46
CA ASN A 140 23.17 -1.58 8.69
C ASN A 140 22.66 -2.97 9.12
N ILE A 141 22.15 -3.73 8.16
CA ILE A 141 21.63 -5.09 8.36
C ILE A 141 22.68 -6.06 7.82
N SER A 142 23.11 -7.00 8.66
CA SER A 142 24.06 -8.03 8.22
C SER A 142 23.40 -9.02 7.26
N LYS A 143 24.22 -9.72 6.47
CA LYS A 143 23.71 -10.79 5.58
C LYS A 143 22.97 -11.89 6.35
N SER A 144 23.42 -12.23 7.57
CA SER A 144 22.76 -13.23 8.41
C SER A 144 21.40 -12.75 8.90
N GLN A 145 21.28 -11.48 9.32
CA GLN A 145 20.01 -10.88 9.72
C GLN A 145 19.01 -10.81 8.56
N ILE A 146 19.47 -10.47 7.34
CA ILE A 146 18.63 -10.49 6.14
C ILE A 146 18.13 -11.91 5.86
N ALA A 147 19.02 -12.91 5.89
CA ALA A 147 18.64 -14.30 5.65
C ALA A 147 17.62 -14.81 6.67
N GLU A 148 17.82 -14.51 7.96
CA GLU A 148 16.89 -14.87 9.03
C GLU A 148 15.52 -14.18 8.86
N TYR A 149 15.52 -12.90 8.49
CA TYR A 149 14.29 -12.17 8.23
C TYR A 149 13.53 -12.72 7.03
N VAL A 150 14.22 -13.07 5.94
CA VAL A 150 13.61 -13.69 4.75
C VAL A 150 13.06 -15.07 5.08
N ALA A 151 13.78 -15.89 5.83
CA ALA A 151 13.33 -17.21 6.28
C ALA A 151 12.05 -17.17 7.14
N SER A 152 11.73 -16.03 7.75
CA SER A 152 10.47 -15.86 8.47
C SER A 152 9.23 -15.78 7.58
N GLY A 153 9.41 -15.59 6.26
CA GLY A 153 8.33 -15.35 5.29
C GLY A 153 7.71 -13.95 5.39
N GLU A 154 8.05 -13.14 6.39
CA GLU A 154 7.50 -11.79 6.56
C GLU A 154 7.72 -10.89 5.33
N PRO A 155 8.84 -10.90 4.60
CA PRO A 155 9.00 -10.05 3.42
C PRO A 155 7.96 -10.23 2.32
N MET A 156 7.36 -11.41 2.21
CA MET A 156 6.48 -11.76 1.10
C MET A 156 5.19 -10.93 1.08
N GLY A 157 4.80 -10.52 -0.13
CA GLY A 157 3.61 -9.72 -0.37
C GLY A 157 3.70 -8.26 0.13
N LYS A 158 4.89 -7.75 0.45
CA LYS A 158 5.10 -6.39 0.98
C LYS A 158 6.02 -5.58 0.08
N ALA A 159 5.61 -4.34 -0.22
CA ALA A 159 6.45 -3.40 -0.93
C ALA A 159 7.76 -3.15 -0.16
N GLY A 160 8.89 -3.17 -0.85
CA GLY A 160 10.21 -3.05 -0.21
C GLY A 160 10.62 -4.26 0.63
N SER A 161 9.86 -5.36 0.58
CA SER A 161 10.18 -6.60 1.30
C SER A 161 10.20 -6.46 2.83
N TYR A 162 9.43 -5.52 3.41
CA TYR A 162 9.33 -5.38 4.86
C TYR A 162 7.98 -4.87 5.38
N ALA A 163 7.72 -5.07 6.67
CA ALA A 163 6.56 -4.54 7.38
C ALA A 163 7.00 -3.71 8.60
N VAL A 164 6.62 -2.43 8.65
CA VAL A 164 7.02 -1.49 9.74
C VAL A 164 6.55 -1.93 11.13
N GLN A 165 5.42 -2.62 11.22
CA GLN A 165 4.84 -3.15 12.44
C GLN A 165 5.27 -4.60 12.76
N GLY A 166 6.08 -5.21 11.88
CA GLY A 166 6.56 -6.58 12.00
C GLY A 166 8.00 -6.67 12.53
N ARG A 167 8.65 -7.81 12.26
CA ARG A 167 10.05 -8.09 12.66
C ARG A 167 11.03 -7.07 12.08
N ALA A 168 10.74 -6.48 10.91
CA ALA A 168 11.59 -5.43 10.36
C ALA A 168 11.75 -4.19 11.27
N ALA A 169 10.88 -4.00 12.26
CA ALA A 169 11.05 -2.95 13.27
C ALA A 169 12.41 -3.03 13.98
N MET A 170 13.02 -4.22 14.10
CA MET A 170 14.36 -4.41 14.66
C MET A 170 15.46 -3.71 13.85
N PHE A 171 15.21 -3.42 12.57
CA PHE A 171 16.16 -2.78 11.68
C PHE A 171 15.88 -1.28 11.47
N ILE A 172 14.73 -0.76 11.92
CA ILE A 172 14.32 0.61 11.66
C ILE A 172 14.86 1.53 12.76
N ARG A 173 15.78 2.43 12.39
CA ARG A 173 16.37 3.41 13.30
C ARG A 173 15.55 4.67 13.45
N HIS A 174 14.89 5.09 12.38
CA HIS A 174 14.17 6.35 12.34
C HIS A 174 13.04 6.31 11.33
N ILE A 175 11.94 6.99 11.69
CA ILE A 175 10.80 7.25 10.82
C ILE A 175 10.51 8.75 10.88
N SER A 176 10.30 9.35 9.72
CA SER A 176 9.81 10.73 9.59
C SER A 176 8.60 10.75 8.67
N GLY A 177 7.46 11.28 9.15
CA GLY A 177 6.20 11.28 8.44
C GLY A 177 5.11 10.48 9.16
N SER A 178 4.32 9.72 8.40
CA SER A 178 3.15 8.99 8.89
C SER A 178 3.43 7.49 9.05
N TYR A 179 3.49 7.02 10.30
CA TYR A 179 3.60 5.59 10.60
C TYR A 179 2.46 4.77 9.96
N SER A 180 1.22 5.26 10.09
CA SER A 180 0.05 4.63 9.45
C SER A 180 0.16 4.63 7.92
N GLY A 181 0.73 5.69 7.34
CA GLY A 181 1.07 5.78 5.92
C GLY A 181 2.04 4.68 5.50
N ILE A 182 3.11 4.47 6.27
CA ILE A 182 4.09 3.39 6.02
C ILE A 182 3.45 2.01 6.15
N MET A 183 2.60 1.81 7.16
CA MET A 183 1.88 0.55 7.39
C MET A 183 0.89 0.21 6.25
N GLY A 184 0.41 1.24 5.55
CA GLY A 184 -0.27 1.11 4.26
C GLY A 184 -1.60 1.86 4.13
N LEU A 185 -1.99 2.66 5.12
CA LEU A 185 -3.15 3.55 5.05
C LEU A 185 -2.90 4.82 5.90
N PRO A 186 -2.64 5.98 5.29
CA PRO A 186 -2.30 7.20 6.03
C PRO A 186 -3.55 7.77 6.69
N LEU A 187 -3.67 7.59 8.01
CA LEU A 187 -4.92 7.86 8.74
C LEU A 187 -5.29 9.34 8.77
N TYR A 188 -4.31 10.24 8.81
CA TYR A 188 -4.57 11.69 8.74
C TYR A 188 -5.25 12.06 7.42
N GLU A 189 -4.64 11.70 6.29
CA GLU A 189 -5.15 11.94 4.95
C GLU A 189 -6.48 11.20 4.73
N THR A 190 -6.59 9.97 5.23
CA THR A 190 -7.84 9.18 5.17
C THR A 190 -8.97 9.91 5.89
N ALA A 191 -8.76 10.36 7.13
CA ALA A 191 -9.77 11.11 7.87
C ALA A 191 -10.18 12.41 7.15
N GLN A 192 -9.23 13.11 6.52
CA GLN A 192 -9.52 14.31 5.74
C GLN A 192 -10.35 14.01 4.48
N LEU A 193 -10.16 12.86 3.84
CA LEU A 193 -11.03 12.41 2.75
C LEU A 193 -12.43 12.05 3.25
N LEU A 194 -12.53 11.33 4.37
CA LEU A 194 -13.81 10.88 4.92
C LEU A 194 -14.70 12.04 5.39
N LYS A 195 -14.11 13.11 5.93
CA LYS A 195 -14.84 14.34 6.31
C LYS A 195 -15.51 15.08 5.14
N ARG A 196 -15.15 14.75 3.90
CA ARG A 196 -15.65 15.39 2.68
C ARG A 196 -16.73 14.57 1.95
N LEU A 197 -17.09 13.41 2.50
CA LEU A 197 -18.16 12.55 1.99
C LEU A 197 -19.52 13.07 2.44
#